data_AF-A0A949XEP5-F1
#
_entry.id   AF-A0A949XEP5-F1
#
_cell.length_a   1.000
_cell.length_b   1.000
_cell.length_c   1.000
_cell.angle_alpha   90.00
_cell.angle_beta   90.00
_cell.angle_gamma   90.00
#
_symmetry.space_group_name_H-M   'P 1'
#
loop_
_entity.id
_entity.type
_entity.pdbx_description
1 polymer ?
#
loop_
_entity_poly.entity_id
_entity_poly.type
_entity_poly.pdbx_seq_one_letter_code
_entity_poly.pdbx_strand_id
1 'polypeptide(L)'
;MKTKKKSFLPCNWIPRLRFTRAPLATATIFALLALLGAALAAADLHTPNAKSFFLVASRDMPDPVFQQSVILMLPADEPPLVAGVIINKPTDVTIGNLFKQPLAPEHRSQKVYFGGPVDLTEPLLVVRTTRPPKPAIQLWSDVYAIADAGSISDILRDPRSSNDARLYVGRAQWAQEQLRGELLEGAWTVVPVKTDLIFAHDSAKIWPMLSQHEHVREIDARCFETGGVLASTMCSQTFTW
;
A
#
# COMPACT_ATOMS: atom_id res chain seq x y z
N MET A 1 65.21 39.62 -60.85
CA MET A 1 65.19 41.08 -60.59
C MET A 1 63.79 41.62 -60.96
N LYS A 2 63.22 42.53 -60.14
CA LYS A 2 61.84 43.12 -60.15
C LYS A 2 60.75 42.29 -59.44
N THR A 3 60.67 42.31 -58.10
CA THR A 3 59.90 43.22 -57.21
C THR A 3 58.37 43.14 -57.31
N LYS A 4 57.76 42.35 -56.41
CA LYS A 4 56.33 42.44 -56.04
C LYS A 4 56.15 43.47 -54.92
N LYS A 5 55.21 44.41 -55.08
CA LYS A 5 54.79 45.37 -54.05
C LYS A 5 53.43 44.94 -53.50
N LYS A 6 53.30 45.11 -52.19
CA LYS A 6 52.22 44.70 -51.28
C LYS A 6 50.94 45.52 -51.48
N SER A 7 49.78 44.92 -51.23
CA SER A 7 48.57 45.62 -50.76
C SER A 7 48.08 44.97 -49.47
N PHE A 8 47.84 45.82 -48.47
CA PHE A 8 47.37 45.51 -47.12
C PHE A 8 45.85 45.70 -47.01
N LEU A 9 45.28 45.13 -45.93
CA LEU A 9 44.10 45.53 -45.12
C LEU A 9 43.13 44.34 -44.87
N PRO A 10 42.33 44.34 -43.79
CA PRO A 10 42.76 44.22 -42.39
C PRO A 10 41.98 43.14 -41.61
N CYS A 11 42.41 42.88 -40.37
CA CYS A 11 41.80 42.00 -39.37
C CYS A 11 40.30 42.27 -39.15
N ASN A 12 39.49 41.21 -39.03
CA ASN A 12 38.43 41.15 -38.04
C ASN A 12 37.77 39.76 -37.89
N TRP A 13 37.66 39.33 -36.63
CA TRP A 13 36.57 38.53 -36.02
C TRP A 13 36.89 37.10 -35.54
N ILE A 14 37.00 37.05 -34.22
CA ILE A 14 37.01 35.93 -33.28
C ILE A 14 35.82 34.98 -33.54
N PRO A 15 36.03 33.65 -33.60
CA PRO A 15 34.93 32.69 -33.65
C PRO A 15 34.23 32.61 -32.29
N ARG A 16 32.91 32.85 -32.30
CA ARG A 16 32.01 32.74 -31.14
C ARG A 16 32.05 31.32 -30.57
N LEU A 17 32.41 31.18 -29.29
CA LEU A 17 32.13 29.97 -28.52
C LEU A 17 30.62 29.71 -28.51
N ARG A 18 30.20 28.59 -29.10
CA ARG A 18 28.84 28.06 -28.94
C ARG A 18 28.78 27.29 -27.63
N PHE A 19 28.18 27.90 -26.61
CA PHE A 19 27.68 27.19 -25.45
C PHE A 19 26.47 26.34 -25.88
N THR A 20 26.70 25.06 -26.16
CA THR A 20 25.60 24.09 -26.27
C THR A 20 25.18 23.69 -24.86
N ARG A 21 24.00 24.19 -24.44
CA ARG A 21 23.33 23.77 -23.21
C ARG A 21 22.93 22.29 -23.32
N ALA A 22 23.29 21.51 -22.32
CA ALA A 22 22.87 20.11 -22.15
C ALA A 22 21.35 20.01 -21.97
N PRO A 23 20.67 18.96 -22.45
CA PRO A 23 19.28 18.71 -22.12
C PRO A 23 19.18 18.19 -20.67
N LEU A 24 18.43 18.94 -19.86
CA LEU A 24 18.05 18.58 -18.49
C LEU A 24 17.22 17.29 -18.51
N ALA A 25 17.58 16.37 -17.62
CA ALA A 25 16.81 15.20 -17.28
C ALA A 25 15.42 15.59 -16.75
N THR A 26 14.35 15.14 -17.41
CA THR A 26 12.99 15.17 -16.85
C THR A 26 12.76 13.87 -16.07
N ALA A 27 13.35 13.80 -14.88
CA ALA A 27 12.89 12.91 -13.84
C ALA A 27 11.78 13.66 -13.08
N THR A 28 10.51 13.41 -13.42
CA THR A 28 9.38 13.92 -12.65
C THR A 28 9.30 13.15 -11.34
N ILE A 29 9.91 13.78 -10.33
CA ILE A 29 9.78 13.49 -8.91
C ILE A 29 8.31 13.70 -8.53
N PHE A 30 7.58 12.63 -8.19
CA PHE A 30 6.31 12.75 -7.48
C PHE A 30 6.59 12.79 -5.98
N ALA A 31 6.81 14.01 -5.47
CA ALA A 31 6.77 14.31 -4.04
C ALA A 31 6.35 15.77 -3.81
N LEU A 32 5.15 15.93 -3.22
CA LEU A 32 4.62 17.07 -2.46
C LEU A 32 4.42 18.43 -3.18
N LEU A 33 3.18 18.96 -3.20
CA LEU A 33 2.64 19.80 -2.11
C LEU A 33 1.17 20.22 -2.33
N ALA A 34 0.54 20.54 -1.21
CA ALA A 34 -0.89 20.72 -0.97
C ALA A 34 -1.48 22.09 -1.38
N LEU A 35 -2.82 22.15 -1.29
CA LEU A 35 -3.70 23.31 -1.06
C LEU A 35 -4.08 24.19 -2.26
N LEU A 36 -5.23 23.88 -2.87
CA LEU A 36 -6.25 24.90 -3.17
C LEU A 36 -7.64 24.29 -2.99
N GLY A 37 -8.47 24.93 -2.16
CA GLY A 37 -9.72 24.36 -1.66
C GLY A 37 -10.86 24.31 -2.67
N ALA A 38 -11.66 23.26 -2.54
CA ALA A 38 -13.10 23.32 -2.70
C ALA A 38 -13.69 22.47 -1.57
N ALA A 39 -14.12 23.13 -0.49
CA ALA A 39 -15.04 22.52 0.45
C ALA A 39 -16.39 22.40 -0.27
N LEU A 40 -16.74 21.20 -0.75
CA LEU A 40 -18.12 20.73 -0.87
C LEU A 40 -18.09 19.21 -1.10
N ALA A 41 -18.75 18.48 -0.20
CA ALA A 41 -19.02 17.05 -0.21
C ALA A 41 -17.82 16.09 -0.07
N ALA A 42 -17.09 16.19 1.05
CA ALA A 42 -16.54 14.98 1.65
C ALA A 42 -17.73 14.13 2.12
N ALA A 43 -18.25 13.27 1.25
CA ALA A 43 -19.17 12.23 1.67
C ALA A 43 -18.39 11.30 2.60
N ASP A 44 -18.88 11.18 3.84
CA ASP A 44 -18.36 10.30 4.87
C ASP A 44 -18.07 8.90 4.33
N LEU A 45 -16.80 8.54 4.17
CA LEU A 45 -16.39 7.13 4.17
C LEU A 45 -16.40 6.54 5.58
N HIS A 46 -16.79 7.32 6.59
CA HIS A 46 -16.85 6.87 7.97
C HIS A 46 -18.10 6.02 8.20
N THR A 47 -17.98 4.73 7.90
CA THR A 47 -18.90 3.72 8.40
C THR A 47 -18.23 3.03 9.60
N PRO A 48 -18.82 3.07 10.82
CA PRO A 48 -18.29 2.41 12.02
C PRO A 48 -18.24 0.87 11.95
N ASN A 49 -18.27 0.30 10.75
CA ASN A 49 -18.22 -1.13 10.45
C ASN A 49 -17.64 -1.36 9.04
N ALA A 50 -16.78 -0.46 8.56
CA ALA A 50 -16.11 -0.59 7.27
C ALA A 50 -15.28 -1.88 7.29
N LYS A 51 -15.77 -2.90 6.58
CA LYS A 51 -15.06 -4.18 6.45
C LYS A 51 -13.78 -3.93 5.68
N SER A 52 -12.68 -4.44 6.20
CA SER A 52 -11.42 -4.49 5.49
C SER A 52 -11.58 -5.18 4.12
N PHE A 53 -10.72 -4.88 3.16
CA PHE A 53 -10.70 -5.51 1.83
C PHE A 53 -9.26 -5.62 1.34
N PHE A 54 -9.03 -6.41 0.29
CA PHE A 54 -7.76 -6.41 -0.42
C PHE A 54 -7.77 -5.42 -1.57
N LEU A 55 -6.70 -4.64 -1.71
CA LEU A 55 -6.32 -4.02 -2.96
C LEU A 55 -5.28 -4.92 -3.63
N VAL A 56 -5.56 -5.34 -4.85
CA VAL A 56 -4.66 -6.16 -5.66
C VAL A 56 -4.09 -5.26 -6.75
N ALA A 57 -2.77 -5.10 -6.77
CA ALA A 57 -2.10 -4.28 -7.77
C ALA A 57 -2.35 -4.83 -9.17
N SER A 58 -2.65 -3.97 -10.14
CA SER A 58 -2.72 -4.35 -11.54
C SER A 58 -1.35 -4.78 -12.08
N ARG A 59 -1.34 -5.42 -13.25
CA ARG A 59 -0.08 -5.83 -13.91
C ARG A 59 0.78 -4.64 -14.33
N ASP A 60 0.13 -3.53 -14.65
CA ASP A 60 0.76 -2.30 -15.12
C ASP A 60 1.03 -1.29 -13.97
N MET A 61 0.99 -1.74 -12.71
CA MET A 61 1.26 -0.92 -11.53
C MET A 61 2.57 -0.12 -11.69
N PRO A 62 2.49 1.23 -11.81
CA PRO A 62 3.64 2.04 -12.17
C PRO A 62 4.64 2.18 -11.02
N ASP A 63 4.17 2.17 -9.78
CA ASP A 63 5.03 2.31 -8.60
C ASP A 63 5.74 0.97 -8.28
N PRO A 64 7.08 0.92 -8.35
CA PRO A 64 7.85 -0.29 -8.04
C PRO A 64 7.62 -0.81 -6.61
N VAL A 65 7.31 0.06 -5.65
CA VAL A 65 7.02 -0.34 -4.26
C VAL A 65 5.75 -1.18 -4.20
N PHE A 66 4.79 -0.95 -5.11
CA PHE A 66 3.49 -1.61 -5.13
C PHE A 66 3.32 -2.65 -6.22
N GLN A 67 4.27 -2.81 -7.14
CA GLN A 67 4.26 -3.89 -8.11
C GLN A 67 4.08 -5.24 -7.43
N GLN A 68 3.19 -6.05 -8.01
CA GLN A 68 2.82 -7.39 -7.54
C GLN A 68 2.41 -7.44 -6.06
N SER A 69 1.85 -6.35 -5.52
CA SER A 69 1.42 -6.29 -4.12
C SER A 69 -0.05 -6.65 -3.95
N VAL A 70 -0.36 -7.20 -2.77
CA VAL A 70 -1.72 -7.33 -2.26
C VAL A 70 -1.74 -6.61 -0.92
N ILE A 71 -2.63 -5.63 -0.79
CA ILE A 71 -2.71 -4.76 0.39
C ILE A 71 -3.98 -5.07 1.15
N LEU A 72 -3.84 -5.41 2.43
CA LEU A 72 -4.94 -5.48 3.38
C LEU A 72 -5.24 -4.06 3.87
N MET A 73 -6.39 -3.53 3.47
CA MET A 73 -6.87 -2.25 3.99
C MET A 73 -7.33 -2.40 5.43
N LEU A 74 -6.84 -1.54 6.31
CA LEU A 74 -7.23 -1.53 7.72
C LEU A 74 -8.50 -0.69 7.87
N PRO A 75 -9.37 -1.00 8.85
CA PRO A 75 -10.49 -0.13 9.18
C PRO A 75 -9.97 1.27 9.50
N ALA A 76 -10.57 2.29 8.89
CA ALA A 76 -10.16 3.68 9.09
C ALA A 76 -10.93 4.27 10.27
N ASP A 77 -10.20 4.66 11.32
CA ASP A 77 -10.80 5.30 12.49
C ASP A 77 -10.92 6.83 12.32
N GLU A 78 -10.06 7.45 11.51
CA GLU A 78 -9.98 8.92 11.38
C GLU A 78 -9.75 9.38 9.91
N PRO A 79 -10.69 10.10 9.28
CA PRO A 79 -10.43 10.78 8.03
C PRO A 79 -9.39 11.91 8.22
N PRO A 80 -8.61 12.30 7.19
CA PRO A 80 -8.82 12.02 5.76
C PRO A 80 -7.92 10.92 5.15
N LEU A 81 -7.17 10.20 5.99
CA LEU A 81 -6.17 9.23 5.54
C LEU A 81 -6.70 7.81 5.66
N VAL A 82 -6.41 7.00 4.63
CA VAL A 82 -6.70 5.57 4.63
C VAL A 82 -5.39 4.80 4.61
N ALA A 83 -5.33 3.69 5.31
CA ALA A 83 -4.11 2.92 5.49
C ALA A 83 -4.32 1.43 5.27
N GLY A 84 -3.26 0.75 4.87
CA GLY A 84 -3.23 -0.70 4.69
C GLY A 84 -1.83 -1.26 4.86
N VAL A 85 -1.71 -2.58 4.86
CA VAL A 85 -0.43 -3.29 4.90
C VAL A 85 -0.30 -4.25 3.73
N ILE A 86 0.86 -4.26 3.07
CA ILE A 86 1.19 -5.23 2.03
C ILE A 86 1.37 -6.61 2.68
N ILE A 87 0.52 -7.57 2.30
CA ILE A 87 0.49 -8.89 2.94
C ILE A 87 1.47 -9.90 2.34
N ASN A 88 2.04 -9.59 1.18
CA ASN A 88 2.74 -10.58 0.36
C ASN A 88 4.22 -10.27 0.07
N LYS A 89 4.83 -9.33 0.80
CA LYS A 89 6.25 -8.97 0.67
C LYS A 89 7.04 -9.36 1.93
N PRO A 90 7.49 -10.62 2.07
CA PRO A 90 8.35 -11.01 3.18
C PRO A 90 9.72 -10.33 3.04
N THR A 91 10.33 -10.01 4.18
CA THR A 91 11.70 -9.49 4.24
C THR A 91 12.68 -10.60 4.63
N ASP A 92 13.98 -10.31 4.56
CA ASP A 92 15.00 -11.22 5.08
C ASP A 92 15.10 -11.23 6.61
N VAL A 93 14.49 -10.24 7.28
CA VAL A 93 14.49 -10.09 8.73
C VAL A 93 13.49 -11.07 9.36
N THR A 94 13.90 -11.73 10.43
CA THR A 94 13.01 -12.57 11.25
C THR A 94 12.49 -11.78 12.46
N ILE A 95 11.35 -12.18 13.01
CA ILE A 95 10.79 -11.57 14.22
C ILE A 95 11.80 -11.60 15.36
N GLY A 96 12.53 -12.72 15.52
CA GLY A 96 13.56 -12.87 16.54
C GLY A 96 14.77 -11.94 16.43
N ASN A 97 15.01 -11.37 15.24
CA ASN A 97 16.04 -10.35 15.04
C ASN A 97 15.53 -8.95 15.34
N LEU A 98 14.22 -8.72 15.21
CA LEU A 98 13.59 -7.43 15.47
C LEU A 98 13.33 -7.21 16.97
N PHE A 99 12.86 -8.25 17.68
CA PHE A 99 12.61 -8.20 19.12
C PHE A 99 13.79 -8.78 19.89
N LYS A 100 14.36 -7.97 20.79
CA LYS A 100 15.48 -8.38 21.66
C LYS A 100 15.05 -9.27 22.84
N GLN A 101 13.76 -9.27 23.18
CA GLN A 101 13.23 -10.04 24.30
C GLN A 101 13.09 -11.53 23.90
N PRO A 102 13.14 -12.47 24.86
CA PRO A 102 12.83 -13.87 24.59
C PRO A 102 11.44 -13.98 23.98
N LEU A 103 11.31 -14.74 22.89
CA LEU A 103 10.04 -15.05 22.20
C LEU A 103 9.82 -16.56 22.18
N ALA A 104 8.61 -17.00 21.91
CA ALA A 104 8.35 -18.41 21.66
C ALA A 104 9.12 -18.90 20.41
N PRO A 105 9.74 -20.09 20.43
CA PRO A 105 10.60 -20.57 19.34
C PRO A 105 9.95 -20.56 17.95
N GLU A 106 8.66 -20.89 17.88
CA GLU A 106 7.84 -20.92 16.68
C GLU A 106 7.74 -19.55 15.99
N HIS A 107 7.64 -18.47 16.76
CA HIS A 107 7.55 -17.10 16.24
C HIS A 107 8.91 -16.53 15.88
N ARG A 108 9.96 -16.93 16.60
CA ARG A 108 11.33 -16.40 16.43
C ARG A 108 11.85 -16.56 15.00
N SER A 109 11.50 -17.68 14.35
CA SER A 109 11.97 -18.03 13.00
C SER A 109 11.14 -17.42 11.87
N GLN A 110 9.95 -16.87 12.17
CA GLN A 110 9.06 -16.31 11.14
C GLN A 110 9.64 -15.02 10.56
N LYS A 111 9.38 -14.80 9.27
CA LYS A 111 9.77 -13.58 8.57
C LYS A 111 8.89 -12.40 8.97
N VAL A 112 9.51 -11.22 9.07
CA VAL A 112 8.81 -9.94 9.11
C VAL A 112 8.43 -9.56 7.69
N TYR A 113 7.25 -8.98 7.51
CA TYR A 113 6.74 -8.54 6.22
C TYR A 113 6.87 -7.03 6.09
N PHE A 114 7.20 -6.57 4.89
CA PHE A 114 7.19 -5.16 4.56
C PHE A 114 5.74 -4.73 4.30
N GLY A 115 5.17 -3.94 5.21
CA GLY A 115 3.78 -3.49 5.13
C GLY A 115 3.58 -2.24 4.25
N GLY A 116 4.63 -1.47 4.00
CA GLY A 116 4.61 -0.33 3.08
C GLY A 116 5.65 0.73 3.42
N PRO A 117 5.75 1.80 2.60
CA PRO A 117 6.87 2.74 2.66
C PRO A 117 6.81 3.77 3.79
N VAL A 118 5.67 3.88 4.49
CA VAL A 118 5.45 4.86 5.56
C VAL A 118 5.61 4.18 6.92
N ASP A 119 6.11 4.91 7.92
CA ASP A 119 6.22 4.46 9.31
C ASP A 119 6.97 3.11 9.47
N LEU A 120 8.11 2.96 8.78
CA LEU A 120 8.89 1.71 8.70
C LEU A 120 9.34 1.12 10.06
N THR A 121 9.26 1.91 11.14
CA THR A 121 9.58 1.48 12.50
C THR A 121 8.37 0.99 13.28
N GLU A 122 7.16 1.23 12.79
CA GLU A 122 5.91 0.87 13.46
C GLU A 122 5.51 -0.57 13.12
N PRO A 123 5.44 -1.46 14.12
CA PRO A 123 5.01 -2.84 13.92
C PRO A 123 3.48 -2.95 13.89
N LEU A 124 2.98 -3.85 13.07
CA LEU A 124 1.59 -4.30 13.12
C LEU A 124 1.56 -5.83 13.13
N LEU A 125 1.01 -6.41 14.19
CA LEU A 125 0.74 -7.83 14.26
C LEU A 125 -0.70 -8.09 13.81
N VAL A 126 -0.86 -8.87 12.75
CA VAL A 126 -2.13 -9.51 12.43
C VAL A 126 -2.10 -10.93 12.96
N VAL A 127 -3.08 -11.31 13.78
CA VAL A 127 -3.08 -12.60 14.48
C VAL A 127 -4.49 -13.17 14.57
N ARG A 128 -4.59 -14.49 14.46
CA ARG A 128 -5.80 -15.24 14.79
C ARG A 128 -5.80 -15.63 16.28
N THR A 129 -6.75 -15.15 17.05
CA THR A 129 -6.86 -15.43 18.49
C THR A 129 -8.30 -15.31 18.99
N THR A 130 -8.68 -16.18 19.92
CA THR A 130 -9.95 -16.09 20.66
C THR A 130 -9.86 -15.17 21.89
N ARG A 131 -8.66 -14.69 22.22
CA ARG A 131 -8.38 -13.83 23.38
C ARG A 131 -7.49 -12.66 22.95
N PRO A 132 -8.02 -11.69 22.18
CA PRO A 132 -7.25 -10.51 21.79
C PRO A 132 -6.93 -9.63 23.01
N PRO A 133 -5.75 -8.98 23.05
CA PRO A 133 -5.47 -7.93 24.03
C PRO A 133 -6.31 -6.68 23.73
N LYS A 134 -6.23 -5.67 24.59
CA LYS A 134 -6.84 -4.36 24.35
C LYS A 134 -5.74 -3.29 24.46
N PRO A 135 -5.63 -2.35 23.50
CA PRO A 135 -6.45 -2.20 22.30
C PRO A 135 -6.11 -3.21 21.19
N ALA A 136 -7.12 -3.64 20.43
CA ALA A 136 -6.98 -4.46 19.23
C ALA A 136 -8.10 -4.14 18.24
N ILE A 137 -7.79 -4.09 16.95
CA ILE A 137 -8.76 -3.83 15.88
C ILE A 137 -9.23 -5.17 15.34
N GLN A 138 -10.54 -5.44 15.42
CA GLN A 138 -11.11 -6.66 14.86
C GLN A 138 -11.22 -6.52 13.34
N LEU A 139 -10.56 -7.40 12.60
CA LEU A 139 -10.65 -7.43 11.14
C LEU A 139 -11.78 -8.36 10.70
N TRP A 140 -11.78 -9.61 11.18
CA TRP A 140 -12.82 -10.62 10.93
C TRP A 140 -12.84 -11.69 12.01
N SER A 141 -14.01 -12.04 12.54
CA SER A 141 -14.16 -13.19 13.45
C SER A 141 -13.09 -13.17 14.56
N ASP A 142 -12.14 -14.09 14.51
CA ASP A 142 -11.03 -14.27 15.45
C ASP A 142 -9.71 -13.68 14.94
N VAL A 143 -9.71 -12.90 13.86
CA VAL A 143 -8.54 -12.22 13.27
C VAL A 143 -8.52 -10.75 13.69
N TYR A 144 -7.42 -10.35 14.32
CA TYR A 144 -7.22 -9.03 14.88
C TYR A 144 -5.91 -8.40 14.41
N ALA A 145 -5.90 -7.07 14.29
CA ALA A 145 -4.73 -6.24 14.09
C ALA A 145 -4.36 -5.53 15.40
N ILE A 146 -3.07 -5.57 15.75
CA ILE A 146 -2.54 -5.09 17.03
C ILE A 146 -1.27 -4.29 16.72
N ALA A 147 -1.24 -3.01 17.11
CA ALA A 147 -0.11 -2.11 16.86
C ALA A 147 0.72 -1.84 18.14
N ASP A 148 0.15 -2.05 19.33
CA ASP A 148 0.87 -1.82 20.58
C ASP A 148 2.04 -2.80 20.76
N ALA A 149 3.26 -2.28 20.78
CA ALA A 149 4.48 -3.10 20.83
C ALA A 149 4.56 -4.00 22.07
N GLY A 150 4.00 -3.56 23.21
CA GLY A 150 3.94 -4.38 24.43
C GLY A 150 3.04 -5.60 24.24
N SER A 151 1.82 -5.38 23.76
CA SER A 151 0.85 -6.41 23.42
C SER A 151 1.35 -7.39 22.36
N ILE A 152 2.03 -6.88 21.32
CA ILE A 152 2.69 -7.71 20.30
C ILE A 152 3.74 -8.62 20.96
N SER A 153 4.62 -8.06 21.80
CA SER A 153 5.65 -8.82 22.50
C SER A 153 5.06 -9.89 23.43
N ASP A 154 3.95 -9.59 24.11
CA ASP A 154 3.26 -10.55 24.99
C ASP A 154 2.66 -11.72 24.21
N ILE A 155 2.04 -11.46 23.05
CA ILE A 155 1.50 -12.51 22.19
C ILE A 155 2.61 -13.40 21.64
N LEU A 156 3.68 -12.80 21.10
CA LEU A 156 4.80 -13.53 20.51
C LEU A 156 5.61 -14.32 21.57
N ARG A 157 5.39 -14.04 22.86
CA ARG A 157 5.97 -14.78 23.99
C ARG A 157 5.11 -15.95 24.46
N ASP A 158 3.80 -15.92 24.25
CA ASP A 158 2.91 -16.98 24.70
C ASP A 158 3.05 -18.19 23.76
N PRO A 159 3.57 -19.34 24.20
CA PRO A 159 3.70 -20.55 23.37
C PRO A 159 2.34 -21.18 23.01
N ARG A 160 1.23 -20.66 23.57
CA ARG A 160 -0.14 -21.06 23.23
C ARG A 160 -0.77 -20.13 22.20
N SER A 161 -0.05 -19.09 21.76
CA SER A 161 -0.53 -18.20 20.71
C SER A 161 -0.62 -18.96 19.38
N SER A 162 -1.52 -18.51 18.50
CA SER A 162 -1.71 -19.17 17.20
C SER A 162 -0.46 -19.05 16.33
N ASN A 163 -0.19 -20.09 15.54
CA ASN A 163 0.80 -20.02 14.46
C ASN A 163 0.34 -19.07 13.33
N ASP A 164 -0.96 -18.75 13.27
CA ASP A 164 -1.52 -17.72 12.39
C ASP A 164 -1.22 -16.34 12.97
N ALA A 165 0.05 -15.95 12.91
CA ALA A 165 0.57 -14.65 13.27
C ALA A 165 1.43 -14.11 12.12
N ARG A 166 1.23 -12.84 11.77
CA ARG A 166 2.03 -12.14 10.77
C ARG A 166 2.40 -10.76 11.27
N LEU A 167 3.70 -10.52 11.36
CA LEU A 167 4.24 -9.23 11.74
C LEU A 167 4.61 -8.43 10.49
N TYR A 168 4.03 -7.24 10.39
CA TYR A 168 4.35 -6.24 9.38
C TYR A 168 5.14 -5.10 10.01
N VAL A 169 6.02 -4.47 9.23
CA VAL A 169 6.64 -3.19 9.57
C VAL A 169 6.36 -2.18 8.47
N GLY A 170 5.99 -0.97 8.88
CA GLY A 170 5.50 0.05 7.96
C GLY A 170 4.12 -0.25 7.40
N ARG A 171 3.58 0.74 6.69
CA ARG A 171 2.25 0.72 6.10
C ARG A 171 2.20 1.50 4.79
N ALA A 172 1.22 1.15 3.98
CA ALA A 172 0.81 1.96 2.85
C ALA A 172 -0.29 2.93 3.30
N GLN A 173 -0.26 4.15 2.79
CA GLN A 173 -1.17 5.21 3.22
C GLN A 173 -1.50 6.12 2.05
N TRP A 174 -2.76 6.55 1.97
CA TRP A 174 -3.26 7.44 0.93
C TRP A 174 -4.12 8.53 1.55
N ALA A 175 -4.16 9.67 0.87
CA ALA A 175 -5.33 10.52 0.97
C ALA A 175 -6.52 9.83 0.28
N GLN A 176 -7.72 9.98 0.81
CA GLN A 176 -8.93 9.35 0.25
C GLN A 176 -9.12 9.62 -1.25
N GLU A 177 -8.96 10.87 -1.69
CA GLU A 177 -9.10 11.24 -3.11
C GLU A 177 -8.01 10.65 -4.00
N GLN A 178 -6.80 10.46 -3.45
CA GLN A 178 -5.71 9.81 -4.18
C GLN A 178 -6.07 8.34 -4.42
N LEU A 179 -6.46 7.59 -3.39
CA LEU A 179 -6.85 6.19 -3.55
C LEU A 179 -8.03 6.03 -4.53
N ARG A 180 -9.01 6.94 -4.46
CA ARG A 180 -10.13 6.97 -5.40
C ARG A 180 -9.66 7.18 -6.84
N GLY A 181 -8.74 8.10 -7.07
CA GLY A 181 -8.12 8.31 -8.38
C GLY A 181 -7.41 7.06 -8.91
N GLU A 182 -6.57 6.44 -8.08
CA GLU A 182 -5.83 5.22 -8.44
C GLU A 182 -6.77 4.04 -8.78
N LEU A 183 -7.90 3.92 -8.06
CA LEU A 183 -8.94 2.94 -8.38
C LEU A 183 -9.60 3.21 -9.74
N LEU A 184 -9.92 4.46 -10.05
CA LEU A 184 -10.51 4.86 -11.33
C LEU A 184 -9.55 4.68 -12.51
N GLU A 185 -8.25 4.83 -12.27
CA GLU A 185 -7.19 4.58 -13.25
C GLU A 185 -6.90 3.07 -13.43
N GLY A 186 -7.54 2.20 -12.66
CA GLY A 186 -7.34 0.75 -12.75
C GLY A 186 -6.01 0.28 -12.15
N ALA A 187 -5.37 1.08 -11.29
CA ALA A 187 -4.15 0.66 -10.59
C ALA A 187 -4.45 -0.46 -9.58
N TRP A 188 -5.66 -0.50 -9.02
CA TRP A 188 -6.06 -1.47 -8.00
C TRP A 188 -7.37 -2.18 -8.35
N THR A 189 -7.41 -3.48 -8.09
CA THR A 189 -8.65 -4.27 -8.04
C THR A 189 -9.05 -4.49 -6.59
N VAL A 190 -10.31 -4.20 -6.23
CA VAL A 190 -10.85 -4.46 -4.89
C VAL A 190 -11.33 -5.90 -4.80
N VAL A 191 -10.81 -6.66 -3.84
CA VAL A 191 -11.14 -8.08 -3.64
C VAL A 191 -11.58 -8.32 -2.19
N PRO A 192 -12.67 -9.06 -1.93
CA PRO A 192 -13.03 -9.47 -0.58
C PRO A 192 -11.90 -10.26 0.10
N VAL A 193 -11.64 -9.99 1.38
CA VAL A 193 -10.61 -10.73 2.11
C VAL A 193 -11.01 -12.17 2.34
N LYS A 194 -10.06 -13.05 2.02
CA LYS A 194 -10.00 -14.43 2.52
C LYS A 194 -8.92 -14.45 3.59
N THR A 195 -9.31 -14.58 4.86
CA THR A 195 -8.42 -14.44 6.02
C THR A 195 -7.23 -15.39 5.97
N ASP A 196 -7.41 -16.60 5.44
CA ASP A 196 -6.33 -17.59 5.30
C ASP A 196 -5.19 -17.11 4.38
N LEU A 197 -5.46 -16.19 3.44
CA LEU A 197 -4.42 -15.64 2.58
C LEU A 197 -3.44 -14.73 3.33
N ILE A 198 -3.86 -14.13 4.45
CA ILE A 198 -3.00 -13.29 5.29
C ILE A 198 -1.87 -14.13 5.91
N PHE A 199 -2.14 -15.41 6.19
CA PHE A 199 -1.23 -16.33 6.88
C PHE A 199 -0.60 -17.37 5.93
N ALA A 200 -0.81 -17.24 4.63
CA ALA A 200 -0.31 -18.20 3.66
C ALA A 200 1.22 -18.31 3.72
N HIS A 201 1.72 -19.55 3.73
CA HIS A 201 3.16 -19.84 3.78
C HIS A 201 3.89 -19.31 2.53
N ASP A 202 3.30 -19.48 1.35
CA ASP A 202 3.86 -19.03 0.07
C ASP A 202 3.17 -17.74 -0.38
N SER A 203 3.50 -16.65 0.30
CA SER A 203 2.87 -15.35 0.07
C SER A 203 3.10 -14.81 -1.35
N ALA A 204 4.19 -15.21 -2.00
CA ALA A 204 4.51 -14.82 -3.37
C ALA A 204 3.45 -15.31 -4.39
N LYS A 205 2.73 -16.40 -4.09
CA LYS A 205 1.64 -16.91 -4.93
C LYS A 205 0.32 -16.16 -4.79
N ILE A 206 0.16 -15.32 -3.75
CA ILE A 206 -1.10 -14.61 -3.50
C ILE A 206 -1.42 -13.65 -4.65
N TRP A 207 -0.47 -12.80 -5.06
CA TRP A 207 -0.71 -11.84 -6.12
C TRP A 207 -1.04 -12.53 -7.46
N PRO A 208 -0.24 -13.49 -7.97
CA PRO A 208 -0.59 -14.22 -9.20
C PRO A 208 -1.96 -14.88 -9.15
N MET A 209 -2.36 -15.43 -7.99
CA MET A 209 -3.67 -16.05 -7.82
C MET A 209 -4.81 -15.03 -7.91
N LEU A 210 -4.66 -13.85 -7.28
CA LEU A 210 -5.71 -12.83 -7.27
C LEU A 210 -5.73 -11.98 -8.55
N SER A 211 -4.58 -11.68 -9.15
CA SER A 211 -4.47 -10.87 -10.38
C SER A 211 -4.93 -11.61 -11.65
N GLN A 212 -5.15 -12.92 -11.59
CA GLN A 212 -5.80 -13.66 -12.68
C GLN A 212 -7.31 -13.44 -12.74
N HIS A 213 -7.91 -13.02 -11.62
CA HIS A 213 -9.35 -12.78 -11.50
C HIS A 213 -9.71 -11.31 -11.75
N GLU A 214 -8.86 -10.55 -12.45
CA GLU A 214 -9.00 -9.13 -12.80
C GLU A 214 -10.33 -8.82 -13.54
N HIS A 215 -11.02 -9.85 -14.06
CA HIS A 215 -12.37 -9.74 -14.62
C HIS A 215 -13.51 -9.73 -13.58
N VAL A 216 -13.24 -9.80 -12.27
CA VAL A 216 -14.28 -9.72 -11.25
C VAL A 216 -14.65 -8.26 -11.00
N ARG A 217 -15.55 -7.80 -11.86
CA ARG A 217 -16.58 -6.78 -11.68
C ARG A 217 -16.06 -5.35 -11.45
N GLU A 218 -16.26 -4.56 -12.51
CA GLU A 218 -16.69 -3.16 -12.47
C GLU A 218 -17.37 -2.86 -11.13
N ILE A 219 -16.69 -2.10 -10.27
CA ILE A 219 -17.29 -1.55 -9.08
C ILE A 219 -18.49 -0.76 -9.59
N ASP A 220 -19.70 -1.27 -9.37
CA ASP A 220 -20.91 -0.53 -9.70
C ASP A 220 -20.94 0.67 -8.75
N ALA A 221 -20.35 1.77 -9.21
CA ALA A 221 -20.27 3.05 -8.53
C ALA A 221 -21.67 3.61 -8.22
N ARG A 222 -22.75 2.96 -8.70
CA ARG A 222 -24.14 3.29 -8.36
C ARG A 222 -24.51 3.01 -6.90
N CYS A 223 -23.74 2.22 -6.15
CA CYS A 223 -24.01 2.07 -4.71
C CYS A 223 -23.54 3.26 -3.84
N PHE A 224 -22.86 4.25 -4.43
CA PHE A 224 -22.43 5.46 -3.70
C PHE A 224 -23.40 6.65 -3.80
N GLU A 225 -24.43 6.58 -4.66
CA GLU A 225 -25.22 7.77 -5.03
C GLU A 225 -26.56 7.94 -4.29
N THR A 226 -27.10 6.94 -3.59
CA THR A 226 -28.39 7.09 -2.91
C THR A 226 -28.24 7.19 -1.40
N GLY A 227 -28.47 8.41 -0.91
CA GLY A 227 -28.50 8.79 0.49
C GLY A 227 -29.42 7.94 1.37
N GLY A 228 -29.16 8.03 2.67
CA GLY A 228 -29.59 7.07 3.66
C GLY A 228 -31.10 6.90 3.91
N VAL A 229 -31.33 5.80 4.62
CA VAL A 229 -32.51 5.42 5.41
C VAL A 229 -33.79 5.17 4.60
N LEU A 230 -33.96 3.93 4.14
CA LEU A 230 -34.94 2.99 4.70
C LEU A 230 -34.88 1.65 3.93
N ALA A 231 -34.90 0.57 4.72
CA ALA A 231 -35.55 -0.70 4.43
C ALA A 231 -35.18 -1.45 3.13
N SER A 232 -34.51 -2.58 3.36
CA SER A 232 -34.98 -3.90 2.96
C SER A 232 -35.49 -4.06 1.53
N THR A 233 -34.83 -4.94 0.78
CA THR A 233 -35.39 -6.25 0.39
C THR A 233 -34.52 -6.79 -0.74
N MET A 234 -33.90 -7.94 -0.50
CA MET A 234 -33.48 -8.92 -1.50
C MET A 234 -32.91 -8.37 -2.82
N CYS A 235 -31.59 -8.49 -2.98
CA CYS A 235 -31.10 -9.10 -4.21
C CYS A 235 -30.33 -10.37 -3.83
N SER A 236 -31.12 -11.43 -3.69
CA SER A 236 -30.65 -12.80 -3.73
C SER A 236 -29.85 -13.03 -5.01
N GLN A 237 -28.59 -13.40 -4.88
CA GLN A 237 -28.01 -14.40 -5.78
C GLN A 237 -27.25 -15.41 -4.92
N THR A 238 -27.91 -16.55 -4.77
CA THR A 238 -27.36 -17.84 -4.35
C THR A 238 -26.00 -18.10 -4.98
N PHE A 239 -24.98 -18.28 -4.14
CA PHE A 239 -23.77 -18.98 -4.50
C PHE A 239 -23.95 -20.45 -4.18
N THR A 240 -24.05 -21.28 -5.22
CA THR A 240 -23.68 -22.70 -5.13
C THR A 240 -22.17 -22.81 -5.31
N TRP A 241 -21.50 -23.41 -4.32
CA TRP A 241 -20.26 -24.16 -4.48
C TRP A 241 -20.49 -25.54 -3.88
#